data_AF-J3CBY2-F1
#
_entry.id   AF-J3CBY2-F1
#
_cell.length_a   1.000
_cell.length_b   1.000
_cell.length_c   1.000
_cell.angle_alpha   90.00
_cell.angle_beta   90.00
_cell.angle_gamma   90.00
#
_symmetry.space_group_name_H-M   'P 1'
#
loop_
_entity.id
_entity.type
_entity.pdbx_description
1 polymer ?
#
loop_
_entity_poly.entity_id
_entity_poly.type
_entity_poly.pdbx_seq_one_letter_code
_entity_poly.pdbx_strand_id
1 'polypeptide(L)'
;MTPYDASTPVPGLGGQHAAAWPDLPLLPPAQAETRNQLVRWCALAPRHVRLLDDNLVVGASPARARYPITLHLRSADGTLQLGCDLQPLLPEMACDVLPPLAADDGPEHRRATWMLAPWIDCLTQQLGQQLHLERITHDAPWEPGHWAMQVWRSGAPGQSGTLGVTGSLLPRLAAALPARASRYTHLAHIPITLHWRIRAPALSHAQLQALDLKSVILLQYPEAELCLSGRHGTIRLRGTTEQGDFLMNDIHLASDDMLASPHPPGGMIPLDMLMASVDVVLDSIVMPLSEIAALAPGSALPLSQFDSGRAVTLRCNGVPFARGEVVVIGERLGVVLTHTAGVQPNLPEASA
;
A
#
# COMPACT_ATOMS: atom_id res chain seq x y z
N MET A 1 -27.95 42.08 -12.09
CA MET A 1 -26.87 41.50 -11.28
C MET A 1 -26.73 42.36 -10.04
N THR A 2 -27.19 41.86 -8.90
CA THR A 2 -27.08 42.53 -7.59
C THR A 2 -25.79 42.07 -6.90
N PRO A 3 -25.04 42.99 -6.26
CA PRO A 3 -23.81 42.64 -5.57
C PRO A 3 -24.10 41.87 -4.27
N TYR A 4 -23.28 40.86 -4.00
CA TYR A 4 -23.33 40.02 -2.81
C TYR A 4 -22.62 40.75 -1.65
N ASP A 5 -23.37 41.03 -0.57
CA ASP A 5 -22.88 41.74 0.62
C ASP A 5 -22.27 40.73 1.61
N ALA A 6 -20.97 40.86 1.89
CA ALA A 6 -20.15 39.89 2.63
C ALA A 6 -20.22 40.05 4.16
N SER A 7 -21.28 40.66 4.68
CA SER A 7 -21.31 41.17 6.06
C SER A 7 -22.23 40.40 7.03
N THR A 8 -22.85 39.29 6.59
CA THR A 8 -23.78 38.52 7.45
C THR A 8 -23.08 37.30 8.06
N PRO A 9 -22.92 37.20 9.40
CA PRO A 9 -22.42 36.00 10.03
C PRO A 9 -23.46 34.89 9.90
N VAL A 10 -23.07 33.76 9.30
CA VAL A 10 -23.92 32.57 9.17
C VAL A 10 -24.08 31.92 10.54
N PRO A 11 -25.29 31.89 11.14
CA PRO A 11 -25.52 31.21 12.40
C PRO A 11 -25.90 29.76 12.11
N GLY A 12 -25.04 28.81 12.52
CA GLY A 12 -25.37 27.38 12.47
C GLY A 12 -24.26 26.47 11.96
N LEU A 13 -23.07 26.52 12.57
CA LEU A 13 -22.08 25.44 12.48
C LEU A 13 -21.81 24.90 13.90
N GLY A 14 -22.89 24.40 14.51
CA GLY A 14 -22.85 23.60 15.74
C GLY A 14 -23.15 22.12 15.46
N GLY A 15 -22.85 21.65 14.25
CA GLY A 15 -22.88 20.23 13.92
C GLY A 15 -21.53 19.62 14.24
N GLN A 16 -21.52 18.53 15.00
CA GLN A 16 -20.34 17.68 15.18
C GLN A 16 -19.71 17.43 13.81
N HIS A 17 -18.56 18.06 13.55
CA HIS A 17 -17.76 17.79 12.38
C HIS A 17 -17.22 16.36 12.53
N ALA A 18 -17.90 15.41 11.89
CA ALA A 18 -17.31 14.10 11.65
C ALA A 18 -15.98 14.34 10.95
N ALA A 19 -14.90 13.77 11.49
CA ALA A 19 -13.57 13.88 10.93
C ALA A 19 -13.63 13.53 9.43
N ALA A 20 -12.98 14.36 8.62
CA ALA A 20 -12.98 14.28 7.16
C ALA A 20 -12.59 12.90 6.62
N TRP A 21 -11.86 12.13 7.42
CA TRP A 21 -11.66 10.70 7.29
C TRP A 21 -12.13 10.06 8.60
N PRO A 22 -12.86 8.93 8.59
CA PRO A 22 -13.11 8.19 9.81
C PRO A 22 -11.78 7.91 10.51
N ASP A 23 -11.76 7.84 11.84
CA ASP A 23 -10.62 7.32 12.61
C ASP A 23 -10.24 5.96 12.04
N LEU A 24 -9.38 5.95 11.01
CA LEU A 24 -8.95 4.73 10.38
C LEU A 24 -8.05 4.08 11.43
N PRO A 25 -8.45 2.91 11.96
CA PRO A 25 -7.75 2.33 13.09
C PRO A 25 -6.32 2.05 12.68
N LEU A 26 -5.32 2.71 13.26
CA LEU A 26 -3.92 2.60 12.80
C LEU A 26 -3.41 1.16 12.91
N LEU A 27 -2.89 0.59 11.82
CA LEU A 27 -2.12 -0.65 11.88
C LEU A 27 -0.88 -0.37 12.75
N PRO A 28 -0.66 -1.12 13.85
CA PRO A 28 0.47 -0.87 14.72
C PRO A 28 1.80 -0.96 13.94
N PRO A 29 2.79 -0.08 14.18
CA PRO A 29 4.05 -0.05 13.42
C PRO A 29 4.76 -1.41 13.34
N ALA A 30 4.72 -2.19 14.42
CA ALA A 30 5.31 -3.54 14.45
C ALA A 30 4.60 -4.52 13.50
N GLN A 31 3.29 -4.38 13.32
CA GLN A 31 2.52 -5.19 12.37
C GLN A 31 2.81 -4.76 10.93
N ALA A 32 2.89 -3.46 10.66
CA ALA A 32 3.30 -2.92 9.36
C ALA A 32 4.70 -3.39 8.96
N GLU A 33 5.65 -3.36 9.90
CA GLU A 33 7.01 -3.85 9.68
C GLU A 33 7.03 -5.36 9.38
N THR A 34 6.33 -6.16 10.20
CA THR A 34 6.21 -7.61 9.99
C THR A 34 5.62 -7.92 8.62
N ARG A 35 4.55 -7.21 8.22
CA ARG A 35 3.92 -7.33 6.91
C ARG A 35 4.88 -6.98 5.78
N ASN A 36 5.62 -5.87 5.91
CA ASN A 36 6.60 -5.46 4.91
C ASN A 36 7.72 -6.49 4.76
N GLN A 37 8.21 -7.09 5.84
CA GLN A 37 9.20 -8.16 5.78
C GLN A 37 8.67 -9.40 5.01
N LEU A 38 7.43 -9.80 5.25
CA LEU A 38 6.80 -10.93 4.56
C LEU A 38 6.55 -10.64 3.07
N VAL A 39 6.05 -9.44 2.75
CA VAL A 39 5.85 -8.99 1.37
C VAL A 39 7.17 -8.93 0.62
N ARG A 40 8.23 -8.41 1.26
CA ARG A 40 9.59 -8.44 0.72
C ARG A 40 9.98 -9.88 0.40
N TRP A 41 9.83 -10.81 1.33
CA TRP A 41 10.16 -12.21 1.08
C TRP A 41 9.42 -12.80 -0.13
N CYS A 42 8.11 -12.54 -0.27
CA CYS A 42 7.35 -12.98 -1.46
C CYS A 42 7.79 -12.30 -2.76
N ALA A 43 8.19 -11.03 -2.71
CA ALA A 43 8.56 -10.25 -3.89
C ALA A 43 9.98 -10.52 -4.41
N LEU A 44 10.82 -11.26 -3.67
CA LEU A 44 12.23 -11.49 -3.98
C LEU A 44 12.50 -12.47 -5.14
N ALA A 45 11.68 -12.39 -6.20
CA ALA A 45 11.58 -13.30 -7.34
C ALA A 45 10.96 -14.65 -6.92
N PRO A 46 10.40 -15.45 -7.86
CA PRO A 46 9.73 -16.71 -7.55
C PRO A 46 10.79 -17.72 -7.10
N ARG A 47 11.24 -17.60 -5.85
CA ARG A 47 11.95 -18.69 -5.22
C ARG A 47 10.94 -19.80 -5.14
N HIS A 48 11.15 -20.79 -6.02
CA HIS A 48 10.46 -22.04 -5.98
C HIS A 48 10.56 -22.56 -4.55
N VAL A 49 9.47 -22.44 -3.80
CA VAL A 49 9.34 -23.18 -2.55
C VAL A 49 9.16 -24.60 -3.04
N ARG A 50 10.19 -25.41 -2.84
CA ARG A 50 10.09 -26.83 -3.12
C ARG A 50 9.30 -27.46 -2.01
N LEU A 51 8.12 -27.91 -2.34
CA LEU A 51 7.29 -28.70 -1.46
C LEU A 51 6.99 -30.00 -2.17
N LEU A 52 7.41 -31.13 -1.59
CA LEU A 52 7.09 -32.47 -2.11
C LEU A 52 7.34 -32.58 -3.64
N ASP A 53 8.53 -32.15 -4.07
CA ASP A 53 9.01 -32.09 -5.46
C ASP A 53 8.34 -31.04 -6.39
N ASP A 54 7.31 -30.35 -5.94
CA ASP A 54 6.69 -29.25 -6.70
C ASP A 54 7.41 -27.93 -6.52
N ASN A 55 7.56 -27.21 -7.63
CA ASN A 55 8.06 -25.84 -7.64
C ASN A 55 6.89 -24.88 -7.46
N LEU A 56 6.64 -24.43 -6.22
CA LEU A 56 5.60 -23.46 -5.92
C LEU A 56 6.13 -22.04 -5.98
N VAL A 57 5.30 -21.12 -6.47
CA VAL A 57 5.55 -19.68 -6.46
C VAL A 57 4.61 -19.04 -5.45
N VAL A 58 5.11 -18.05 -4.73
CA VAL A 58 4.34 -17.29 -3.74
C VAL A 58 4.26 -15.82 -4.14
N GLY A 59 3.15 -15.18 -3.81
CA GLY A 59 2.93 -13.74 -4.00
C GLY A 59 2.07 -13.19 -2.88
N ALA A 60 2.23 -11.91 -2.54
CA ALA A 60 1.39 -11.27 -1.54
C ALA A 60 -0.08 -11.22 -2.01
N SER A 61 -1.02 -11.42 -1.09
CA SER A 61 -2.45 -11.41 -1.38
C SER A 61 -3.22 -10.83 -0.19
N PRO A 62 -4.37 -10.16 -0.39
CA PRO A 62 -5.25 -9.81 0.72
C PRO A 62 -5.70 -11.08 1.47
N ALA A 63 -5.81 -10.97 2.80
CA ALA A 63 -6.36 -12.07 3.60
C ALA A 63 -7.83 -12.31 3.26
N ARG A 64 -8.22 -13.59 3.21
CA ARG A 64 -9.63 -13.95 3.02
C ARG A 64 -10.36 -13.77 4.35
N ALA A 65 -11.64 -13.42 4.29
CA ALA A 65 -12.47 -13.35 5.50
C ALA A 65 -12.65 -14.71 6.18
N ARG A 66 -12.52 -15.81 5.43
CA ARG A 66 -12.65 -17.20 5.91
C ARG A 66 -11.72 -18.11 5.12
N TYR A 67 -11.18 -19.12 5.80
CA TYR A 67 -10.39 -20.18 5.18
C TYR A 67 -11.07 -21.53 5.40
N PRO A 68 -11.11 -22.42 4.38
CA PRO A 68 -11.71 -23.75 4.50
C PRO A 68 -11.12 -24.54 5.66
N ILE A 69 -9.79 -24.50 5.81
CA ILE A 69 -9.06 -25.13 6.91
C ILE A 69 -8.25 -24.07 7.64
N THR A 70 -8.22 -24.15 8.96
CA THR A 70 -7.31 -23.39 9.79
C THR A 70 -6.56 -24.32 10.72
N LEU A 71 -5.24 -24.31 10.61
CA LEU A 71 -4.33 -25.05 11.48
C LEU A 71 -3.94 -24.14 12.64
N HIS A 72 -4.07 -24.63 13.86
CA HIS A 72 -3.60 -23.93 15.06
C HIS A 72 -2.36 -24.64 15.56
N LEU A 73 -1.23 -23.94 15.49
CA LEU A 73 0.08 -24.42 15.89
C LEU A 73 0.52 -23.70 17.17
N ARG A 74 1.19 -24.43 18.05
CA ARG A 74 1.70 -23.91 19.31
C ARG A 74 3.17 -24.24 19.49
N SER A 75 3.92 -23.29 20.02
CA SER A 75 5.28 -23.46 20.50
C SER A 75 5.38 -23.06 21.97
N ALA A 76 6.54 -23.24 22.58
CA ALA A 76 6.83 -22.76 23.93
C ALA A 76 6.66 -21.23 24.05
N ASP A 77 6.98 -20.50 22.98
CA ASP A 77 7.05 -19.04 23.00
C ASP A 77 5.82 -18.34 22.40
N GLY A 78 4.83 -19.10 21.92
CA GLY A 78 3.68 -18.49 21.28
C GLY A 78 2.82 -19.40 20.43
N THR A 79 1.92 -18.78 19.68
CA THR A 79 0.98 -19.44 18.78
C THR A 79 1.17 -18.96 17.35
N LEU A 80 0.80 -19.80 16.40
CA LEU A 80 0.76 -19.52 14.97
C LEU A 80 -0.51 -20.16 14.42
N GLN A 81 -1.35 -19.41 13.72
CA GLN A 81 -2.48 -19.98 12.98
C GLN A 81 -2.25 -19.83 11.48
N LEU A 82 -2.55 -20.89 10.75
CA LEU A 82 -2.41 -20.96 9.29
C LEU A 82 -3.78 -21.20 8.68
N GLY A 83 -4.29 -20.22 7.94
CA GLY A 83 -5.52 -20.32 7.16
C GLY A 83 -5.18 -20.88 5.79
N CYS A 84 -5.69 -22.05 5.45
CA CYS A 84 -5.32 -22.78 4.25
C CYS A 84 -6.51 -22.91 3.30
N ASP A 85 -6.32 -22.39 2.10
CA ASP A 85 -7.14 -22.64 0.92
C ASP A 85 -6.23 -23.15 -0.19
N LEU A 86 -5.66 -24.33 0.04
CA LEU A 86 -4.64 -24.93 -0.83
C LEU A 86 -5.17 -26.14 -1.61
N GLN A 87 -6.46 -26.48 -1.49
CA GLN A 87 -7.09 -27.61 -2.17
C GLN A 87 -6.79 -27.69 -3.67
N PRO A 88 -6.77 -26.58 -4.45
CA PRO A 88 -6.44 -26.64 -5.88
C PRO A 88 -5.00 -27.09 -6.18
N LEU A 89 -4.10 -26.97 -5.21
CA LEU A 89 -2.69 -27.36 -5.31
C LEU A 89 -2.42 -28.71 -4.62
N LEU A 90 -3.11 -28.96 -3.51
CA LEU A 90 -2.90 -30.06 -2.58
C LEU A 90 -4.27 -30.61 -2.20
N PRO A 91 -4.83 -31.54 -2.99
CA PRO A 91 -6.12 -32.15 -2.69
C PRO A 91 -6.18 -32.82 -1.31
N GLU A 92 -5.02 -33.19 -0.75
CA GLU A 92 -4.88 -33.74 0.60
C GLU A 92 -5.26 -32.73 1.69
N MET A 93 -5.25 -31.42 1.36
CA MET A 93 -5.73 -30.34 2.22
C MET A 93 -7.21 -30.01 1.97
N ALA A 94 -8.00 -30.94 1.44
CA ALA A 94 -9.44 -30.74 1.34
C ALA A 94 -10.15 -31.07 2.66
N CYS A 95 -11.27 -30.40 2.95
CA CYS A 95 -12.01 -30.54 4.22
C CYS A 95 -12.61 -31.93 4.44
N ASP A 96 -12.77 -32.72 3.38
CA ASP A 96 -13.20 -34.12 3.43
C ASP A 96 -12.03 -35.08 3.75
N VAL A 97 -10.79 -34.67 3.50
CA VAL A 97 -9.58 -35.43 3.83
C VAL A 97 -9.07 -35.13 5.24
N LEU A 98 -9.09 -33.84 5.62
CA LEU A 98 -8.73 -33.37 6.95
C LEU A 98 -10.00 -33.07 7.74
N PRO A 99 -10.47 -33.96 8.64
CA PRO A 99 -11.60 -33.64 9.50
C PRO A 99 -11.21 -32.59 10.56
N PRO A 100 -12.20 -31.87 11.14
CA PRO A 100 -11.94 -30.99 12.26
C PRO A 100 -11.34 -31.79 13.42
N LEU A 101 -10.27 -31.27 14.03
CA LEU A 101 -9.59 -31.91 15.14
C LEU A 101 -9.72 -31.06 16.40
N ALA A 102 -10.15 -31.68 17.49
CA ALA A 102 -9.98 -31.16 18.84
C ALA A 102 -8.54 -31.39 19.34
N ALA A 103 -8.18 -30.76 20.45
CA ALA A 103 -6.83 -30.77 21.05
C ALA A 103 -6.44 -32.10 21.74
N ASP A 104 -6.82 -33.24 21.17
CA ASP A 104 -6.66 -34.56 21.77
C ASP A 104 -5.76 -35.48 20.92
N ASP A 105 -5.01 -36.37 21.56
CA ASP A 105 -4.01 -37.29 20.94
C ASP A 105 -4.65 -38.49 20.21
N GLY A 106 -5.83 -38.28 19.62
CA GLY A 106 -6.59 -39.29 18.90
C GLY A 106 -5.87 -39.83 17.66
N PRO A 107 -6.33 -40.97 17.10
CA PRO A 107 -5.79 -41.52 15.86
C PRO A 107 -5.88 -40.53 14.69
N GLU A 108 -6.92 -39.69 14.65
CA GLU A 108 -7.11 -38.66 13.61
C GLU A 108 -6.08 -37.53 13.76
N HIS A 109 -5.76 -37.13 14.99
CA HIS A 109 -4.73 -36.14 15.28
C HIS A 109 -3.34 -36.61 14.82
N ARG A 110 -2.99 -37.87 15.11
CA ARG A 110 -1.73 -38.46 14.64
C ARG A 110 -1.65 -38.53 13.12
N ARG A 111 -2.75 -38.87 12.45
CA ARG A 111 -2.81 -38.91 10.99
C ARG A 111 -2.60 -37.53 10.37
N ALA A 112 -3.31 -36.50 10.86
CA ALA A 112 -3.15 -35.13 10.36
C ALA A 112 -1.74 -34.59 10.64
N THR A 113 -1.21 -34.85 11.84
CA THR A 113 0.16 -34.46 12.20
C THR A 113 1.19 -35.12 11.28
N TRP A 114 1.05 -36.42 11.00
CA TRP A 114 1.94 -37.12 10.07
C TRP A 114 1.86 -36.54 8.65
N MET A 115 0.66 -36.23 8.18
CA MET A 115 0.45 -35.67 6.83
C MET A 115 1.01 -34.25 6.70
N LEU A 116 0.90 -33.45 7.77
CA LEU A 116 1.40 -32.07 7.82
C LEU A 116 2.85 -31.98 8.30
N ALA A 117 3.48 -33.09 8.71
CA ALA A 117 4.82 -33.09 9.28
C ALA A 117 5.86 -32.36 8.40
N PRO A 118 5.94 -32.58 7.07
CA PRO A 118 6.91 -31.85 6.24
C PRO A 118 6.77 -30.32 6.31
N TRP A 119 5.54 -29.83 6.47
CA TRP A 119 5.25 -28.40 6.61
C TRP A 119 5.63 -27.87 7.98
N ILE A 120 5.23 -28.59 9.02
CA ILE A 120 5.50 -28.24 10.42
C ILE A 120 7.01 -28.27 10.69
N ASP A 121 7.73 -29.24 10.13
CA ASP A 121 9.18 -29.38 10.25
C ASP A 121 9.91 -28.21 9.57
N CYS A 122 9.46 -27.81 8.38
CA CYS A 122 10.01 -26.64 7.69
C CYS A 122 9.81 -25.36 8.50
N LEU A 123 8.59 -25.13 9.03
CA LEU A 123 8.31 -23.98 9.90
C LEU A 123 9.12 -24.03 11.19
N THR A 124 9.26 -25.22 11.79
CA THR A 124 10.07 -25.47 12.98
C THR A 124 11.54 -25.12 12.72
N GLN A 125 12.08 -25.52 11.56
CA GLN A 125 13.44 -25.20 11.15
C GLN A 125 13.63 -23.69 10.95
N GLN A 126 12.68 -23.00 10.32
CA GLN A 126 12.77 -21.54 10.09
C GLN A 126 12.67 -20.77 11.41
N LEU A 127 11.78 -21.17 12.32
CA LEU A 127 11.60 -20.52 13.61
C LEU A 127 12.70 -20.88 14.63
N GLY A 128 13.40 -22.00 14.42
CA GLY A 128 14.33 -22.58 15.39
C GLY A 128 13.63 -23.12 16.65
N GLN A 129 12.34 -23.44 16.56
CA GLN A 129 11.50 -23.86 17.69
C GLN A 129 10.51 -24.93 17.27
N GLN A 130 10.30 -25.92 18.13
CA GLN A 130 9.32 -26.99 17.88
C GLN A 130 7.91 -26.40 17.83
N LEU A 131 7.18 -26.75 16.77
CA LEU A 131 5.76 -26.46 16.60
C LEU A 131 4.95 -27.75 16.76
N HIS A 132 3.89 -27.66 17.54
CA HIS A 132 2.93 -28.73 17.71
C HIS A 132 1.60 -28.32 17.10
N LEU A 133 0.99 -29.20 16.32
CA LEU A 133 -0.38 -29.04 15.87
C LEU A 133 -1.30 -29.19 17.09
N GLU A 134 -2.04 -28.15 17.43
CA GLU A 134 -2.97 -28.17 18.57
C GLU A 134 -4.38 -28.55 18.11
N ARG A 135 -4.89 -27.92 17.03
CA ARG A 135 -6.23 -28.22 16.51
C ARG A 135 -6.35 -27.86 15.03
N ILE A 136 -7.36 -28.44 14.38
CA ILE A 136 -7.79 -28.09 13.02
C ILE A 136 -9.24 -27.64 13.08
N THR A 137 -9.52 -26.43 12.61
CA THR A 137 -10.89 -25.88 12.53
C THR A 137 -11.27 -25.61 11.09
N HIS A 138 -12.53 -25.82 10.75
CA HIS A 138 -13.04 -25.55 9.41
C HIS A 138 -13.81 -24.24 9.35
N ASP A 139 -13.71 -23.57 8.21
CA ASP A 139 -14.51 -22.39 7.87
C ASP A 139 -14.47 -21.28 8.94
N ALA A 140 -13.36 -21.19 9.68
CA ALA A 140 -13.19 -20.24 10.75
C ALA A 140 -13.12 -18.80 10.21
N PRO A 141 -13.73 -17.82 10.89
CA PRO A 141 -13.54 -16.42 10.55
C PRO A 141 -12.06 -16.05 10.73
N TRP A 142 -11.53 -15.30 9.78
CA TRP A 142 -10.19 -14.75 9.84
C TRP A 142 -10.27 -13.31 10.30
N GLU A 143 -9.54 -12.97 11.34
CA GLU A 143 -9.54 -11.61 11.87
C GLU A 143 -8.91 -10.63 10.84
N PRO A 144 -9.38 -9.38 10.75
CA PRO A 144 -8.74 -8.34 9.94
C PRO A 144 -7.32 -8.01 10.44
N GLY A 145 -6.42 -7.56 9.54
CA GLY A 145 -5.05 -7.18 9.89
C GLY A 145 -3.99 -8.28 9.74
N HIS A 146 -4.40 -9.47 9.31
CA HIS A 146 -3.51 -10.60 9.10
C HIS A 146 -2.91 -10.65 7.69
N TRP A 147 -1.78 -11.34 7.57
CA TRP A 147 -1.07 -11.47 6.31
C TRP A 147 -1.53 -12.70 5.54
N ALA A 148 -1.59 -12.59 4.22
CA ALA A 148 -1.83 -13.74 3.35
C ALA A 148 -0.92 -13.69 2.12
N MET A 149 -0.70 -14.88 1.57
CA MET A 149 -0.02 -15.07 0.31
C MET A 149 -0.85 -15.97 -0.60
N GLN A 150 -0.83 -15.65 -1.88
CA GLN A 150 -1.27 -16.56 -2.93
C GLN A 150 -0.11 -17.49 -3.27
N VAL A 151 -0.44 -18.76 -3.49
CA VAL A 151 0.50 -19.82 -3.87
C VAL A 151 0.04 -20.38 -5.21
N TRP A 152 0.94 -20.69 -6.13
CA TRP A 152 0.60 -21.35 -7.40
C TRP A 152 1.74 -22.24 -7.89
N ARG A 153 1.42 -23.25 -8.71
CA ARG A 153 2.43 -24.17 -9.26
C ARG A 153 3.13 -23.52 -10.46
N SER A 154 4.46 -23.54 -10.47
CA SER A 154 5.26 -23.01 -11.58
C SER A 154 4.98 -23.81 -12.86
N GLY A 155 4.53 -23.13 -13.92
CA GLY A 155 4.26 -23.74 -15.22
C GLY A 155 2.86 -24.36 -15.39
N ALA A 156 1.99 -24.28 -14.37
CA ALA A 156 0.60 -24.71 -14.45
C ALA A 156 -0.34 -23.51 -14.14
N PRO A 157 -0.55 -22.60 -15.10
CA PRO A 157 -1.43 -21.46 -14.90
C PRO A 157 -2.86 -21.94 -14.61
N GLY A 158 -3.50 -21.36 -13.59
CA GLY A 158 -4.88 -21.64 -13.23
C GLY A 158 -5.09 -22.46 -11.96
N GLN A 159 -4.04 -23.09 -11.41
CA GLN A 159 -4.08 -23.66 -10.06
C GLN A 159 -3.39 -22.72 -9.09
N SER A 160 -4.19 -22.04 -8.27
CA SER A 160 -3.68 -21.22 -7.17
C SER A 160 -4.45 -21.51 -5.90
N GLY A 161 -3.76 -21.43 -4.77
CA GLY A 161 -4.35 -21.43 -3.44
C GLY A 161 -3.98 -20.18 -2.66
N THR A 162 -4.56 -20.00 -1.49
CA THR A 162 -4.24 -18.90 -0.56
C THR A 162 -3.82 -19.46 0.79
N LEU A 163 -2.79 -18.88 1.39
CA LEU A 163 -2.32 -19.18 2.73
C LEU A 163 -2.33 -17.90 3.56
N GLY A 164 -3.18 -17.84 4.57
CA GLY A 164 -3.19 -16.80 5.60
C GLY A 164 -2.32 -17.20 6.79
N VAL A 165 -1.65 -16.24 7.43
CA VAL A 165 -0.81 -16.48 8.61
C VAL A 165 -1.10 -15.42 9.68
N THR A 166 -1.29 -15.87 10.92
CA THR A 166 -1.45 -15.04 12.12
C THR A 166 -0.78 -15.69 13.33
N GLY A 167 -0.65 -14.94 14.42
CA GLY A 167 -0.21 -15.44 15.72
C GLY A 167 0.98 -14.65 16.27
N SER A 168 1.30 -14.87 17.55
CA SER A 168 2.40 -14.18 18.23
C SER A 168 3.78 -14.55 17.68
N LEU A 169 3.89 -15.67 16.95
CA LEU A 169 5.13 -16.10 16.31
C LEU A 169 5.37 -15.47 14.93
N LEU A 170 4.38 -14.77 14.36
CA LEU A 170 4.49 -14.18 13.02
C LEU A 170 5.66 -13.19 12.87
N PRO A 171 5.92 -12.26 13.82
CA PRO A 171 7.08 -11.36 13.72
C PRO A 171 8.41 -12.11 13.70
N ARG A 172 8.52 -13.22 14.44
CA ARG A 172 9.72 -14.06 14.45
C ARG A 172 9.89 -14.82 13.14
N LEU A 173 8.79 -15.34 12.59
CA LEU A 173 8.81 -15.97 11.27
C LEU A 173 9.30 -14.97 10.24
N ALA A 174 8.74 -13.76 10.22
CA ALA A 174 9.14 -12.71 9.28
C ALA A 174 10.61 -12.31 9.42
N ALA A 175 11.13 -12.21 10.65
CA ALA A 175 12.53 -11.90 10.91
C ALA A 175 13.51 -13.03 10.53
N ALA A 176 13.05 -14.29 10.55
CA ALA A 176 13.86 -15.44 10.15
C ALA A 176 14.01 -15.58 8.62
N LEU A 177 13.14 -14.92 7.84
CA LEU A 177 13.17 -15.00 6.39
C LEU A 177 14.43 -14.30 5.85
N PRO A 178 15.12 -14.90 4.87
CA PRO A 178 16.36 -14.34 4.34
C PRO A 178 16.09 -13.00 3.67
N ALA A 179 16.63 -11.92 4.24
CA ALA A 179 16.68 -10.63 3.57
C ALA A 179 17.56 -10.73 2.31
N ARG A 180 17.12 -10.13 1.20
CA ARG A 180 17.99 -10.01 0.02
C ARG A 180 19.19 -9.17 0.41
N ALA A 181 20.38 -9.76 0.34
CA ALA A 181 21.60 -8.97 0.35
C ALA A 181 21.54 -8.03 -0.87
N SER A 182 21.37 -6.74 -0.63
CA SER A 182 21.53 -5.74 -1.69
C SER A 182 22.97 -5.84 -2.17
N ARG A 183 23.17 -6.04 -3.48
CA ARG A 183 24.51 -6.02 -4.09
C ARG A 183 25.20 -4.65 -3.95
N TYR A 184 24.46 -3.62 -3.52
CA TYR A 184 24.93 -2.26 -3.34
C TYR A 184 24.67 -1.82 -1.89
N THR A 185 25.48 -2.33 -0.96
CA THR A 185 25.38 -2.02 0.48
C THR A 185 25.54 -0.54 0.78
N HIS A 186 26.40 0.18 0.04
CA HIS A 186 26.59 1.63 0.24
C HIS A 186 25.43 2.47 -0.28
N LEU A 187 24.80 2.07 -1.40
CA LEU A 187 23.64 2.80 -1.94
C LEU A 187 22.36 2.52 -1.16
N ALA A 188 22.31 1.40 -0.42
CA ALA A 188 21.15 0.99 0.37
C ALA A 188 20.66 2.09 1.31
N HIS A 189 21.58 2.83 1.94
CA HIS A 189 21.26 3.83 2.95
C HIS A 189 21.00 5.23 2.40
N ILE A 190 21.04 5.43 1.08
CA ILE A 190 20.76 6.75 0.50
C ILE A 190 19.32 7.13 0.83
N PRO A 191 19.08 8.22 1.57
CA PRO A 191 17.73 8.66 1.88
C PRO A 191 17.09 9.25 0.63
N ILE A 192 15.91 8.76 0.29
CA ILE A 192 15.13 9.22 -0.85
C ILE A 192 13.80 9.72 -0.32
N THR A 193 13.40 10.92 -0.76
CA THR A 193 12.11 11.51 -0.38
C THR A 193 11.04 11.07 -1.37
N LEU A 194 9.96 10.48 -0.84
CA LEU A 194 8.74 10.22 -1.58
C LEU A 194 7.64 11.19 -1.13
N HIS A 195 6.74 11.53 -2.03
CA HIS A 195 5.66 12.49 -1.76
C HIS A 195 4.29 11.84 -1.88
N TRP A 196 3.48 11.95 -0.84
CA TRP A 196 2.05 11.63 -0.88
C TRP A 196 1.31 12.71 -1.65
N ARG A 197 0.62 12.33 -2.73
CA ARG A 197 -0.02 13.26 -3.66
C ARG A 197 -1.46 12.84 -3.93
N ILE A 198 -2.36 13.81 -3.95
CA ILE A 198 -3.67 13.67 -4.60
C ILE A 198 -3.63 14.47 -5.89
N ARG A 199 -4.10 13.87 -6.99
CA ARG A 199 -4.22 14.56 -8.26
C ARG A 199 -5.42 15.49 -8.24
N ALA A 200 -5.18 16.76 -8.51
CA ALA A 200 -6.24 17.73 -8.77
C ALA A 200 -6.59 17.72 -10.27
N PRO A 201 -7.74 18.30 -10.65
CA PRO A 201 -8.07 18.50 -12.06
C PRO A 201 -6.95 19.24 -12.78
N ALA A 202 -6.69 18.87 -14.03
CA ALA A 202 -5.82 19.67 -14.87
C ALA A 202 -6.44 21.06 -15.05
N LEU A 203 -5.62 22.10 -14.88
CA LEU A 203 -6.08 23.48 -15.00
C LEU A 203 -5.56 24.08 -16.31
N SER A 204 -6.41 24.81 -17.01
CA SER A 204 -6.00 25.61 -18.15
C SER A 204 -5.13 26.79 -17.71
N HIS A 205 -4.38 27.35 -18.65
CA HIS A 205 -3.64 28.59 -18.40
C HIS A 205 -4.55 29.71 -17.87
N ALA A 206 -5.74 29.90 -18.47
CA ALA A 206 -6.70 30.91 -18.01
C ALA A 206 -7.21 30.63 -16.58
N GLN A 207 -7.43 29.37 -16.23
CA GLN A 207 -7.82 28.98 -14.88
C GLN A 207 -6.70 29.24 -13.87
N LEU A 208 -5.46 28.90 -14.21
CA LEU A 208 -4.29 29.17 -13.37
C LEU A 208 -4.11 30.67 -13.11
N GLN A 209 -4.31 31.51 -14.12
CA GLN A 209 -4.24 32.97 -13.98
C GLN A 209 -5.39 33.54 -13.13
N ALA A 210 -6.55 32.90 -13.17
CA ALA A 210 -7.73 33.30 -12.40
C ALA A 210 -7.69 32.82 -10.94
N LEU A 211 -6.70 32.01 -10.54
CA LEU A 211 -6.54 31.58 -9.16
C LEU A 211 -6.14 32.77 -8.28
N ASP A 212 -7.00 33.10 -7.33
CA ASP A 212 -6.73 34.06 -6.26
C ASP A 212 -6.65 33.35 -4.89
N LEU A 213 -6.16 34.07 -3.88
CA LEU A 213 -6.31 33.67 -2.49
C LEU A 213 -7.78 33.37 -2.19
N LYS A 214 -8.02 32.31 -1.40
CA LYS A 214 -9.35 31.75 -1.10
C LYS A 214 -10.01 30.98 -2.24
N SER A 215 -9.41 30.91 -3.43
CA SER A 215 -9.90 30.00 -4.48
C SER A 215 -9.86 28.56 -3.97
N VAL A 216 -10.87 27.79 -4.34
CA VAL A 216 -10.97 26.38 -3.93
C VAL A 216 -10.77 25.48 -5.13
N ILE A 217 -9.77 24.61 -5.03
CA ILE A 217 -9.54 23.54 -6.01
C ILE A 217 -10.18 22.27 -5.48
N LEU A 218 -11.24 21.81 -6.14
CA LEU A 218 -11.92 20.55 -5.80
C LEU A 218 -11.11 19.36 -6.32
N LEU A 219 -10.92 18.35 -5.46
CA LEU A 219 -10.21 17.12 -5.80
C LEU A 219 -11.21 16.11 -6.36
N GLN A 220 -10.95 15.56 -7.55
CA GLN A 220 -11.88 14.66 -8.23
C GLN A 220 -11.78 13.20 -7.73
N TYR A 221 -10.57 12.75 -7.40
CA TYR A 221 -10.30 11.37 -6.97
C TYR A 221 -9.35 11.43 -5.77
N PRO A 222 -9.81 11.15 -4.54
CA PRO A 222 -8.97 11.23 -3.35
C PRO A 222 -8.00 10.05 -3.21
N GLU A 223 -7.77 9.28 -4.28
CA GLU A 223 -6.75 8.24 -4.29
C GLU A 223 -5.38 8.91 -4.08
N ALA A 224 -4.86 8.77 -2.86
CA ALA A 224 -3.51 9.19 -2.55
C ALA A 224 -2.54 8.27 -3.30
N GLU A 225 -1.62 8.85 -4.03
CA GLU A 225 -0.52 8.14 -4.69
C GLU A 225 0.80 8.52 -3.98
N LEU A 226 1.67 7.54 -3.71
CA LEU A 226 3.03 7.84 -3.29
C LEU A 226 3.92 7.95 -4.52
N CYS A 227 4.50 9.14 -4.73
CA CYS A 227 5.29 9.42 -5.91
C CYS A 227 6.78 9.57 -5.58
N LEU A 228 7.62 8.97 -6.41
CA LEU A 228 9.05 9.23 -6.49
C LEU A 228 9.38 9.81 -7.86
N SER A 229 9.76 11.08 -7.91
CA SER A 229 10.18 11.75 -9.15
C SER A 229 11.68 11.60 -9.35
N GLY A 230 12.08 11.05 -10.50
CA GLY A 230 13.47 10.89 -10.90
C GLY A 230 13.73 11.50 -12.28
N ARG A 231 14.97 11.40 -12.75
CA ARG A 231 15.38 11.92 -14.08
C ARG A 231 14.70 11.22 -15.26
N HIS A 232 14.25 9.99 -15.06
CA HIS A 232 13.68 9.14 -16.12
C HIS A 232 12.16 8.99 -16.01
N GLY A 233 11.50 9.88 -15.27
CA GLY A 233 10.06 9.84 -15.04
C GLY A 233 9.70 9.72 -13.56
N THR A 234 8.43 9.42 -13.30
CA THR A 234 7.88 9.32 -11.96
C THR A 234 7.41 7.90 -11.70
N ILE A 235 7.92 7.29 -10.63
CA ILE A 235 7.37 6.05 -10.08
C ILE A 235 6.18 6.43 -9.20
N ARG A 236 5.03 5.82 -9.48
CA ARG A 236 3.78 6.01 -8.75
C ARG A 236 3.39 4.71 -8.08
N LEU A 237 3.23 4.75 -6.77
CA LEU A 237 2.77 3.63 -5.98
C LEU A 237 1.30 3.88 -5.69
N ARG A 238 0.45 2.95 -6.12
CA ARG A 238 -1.00 3.00 -5.93
C ARG A 238 -1.41 1.97 -4.91
N GLY A 239 -2.50 2.26 -4.21
CA GLY A 239 -2.87 1.48 -3.04
C GLY A 239 -4.19 1.93 -2.47
N THR A 240 -4.65 1.17 -1.49
CA THR A 240 -5.84 1.47 -0.70
C THR A 240 -5.39 1.85 0.70
N THR A 241 -6.10 2.79 1.31
CA THR A 241 -5.90 3.07 2.72
C THR A 241 -6.71 2.08 3.55
N GLU A 242 -6.02 1.24 4.29
CA GLU A 242 -6.63 0.36 5.28
C GLU A 242 -6.01 0.72 6.61
N GLN A 243 -6.86 0.92 7.62
CA GLN A 243 -6.35 1.01 8.98
C GLN A 243 -5.29 2.13 9.15
N GLY A 244 -5.48 3.29 8.51
CA GLY A 244 -4.58 4.45 8.63
C GLY A 244 -3.23 4.30 7.93
N ASP A 245 -2.96 3.10 7.38
CA ASP A 245 -1.81 2.82 6.54
C ASP A 245 -2.22 2.76 5.07
N PHE A 246 -1.26 3.05 4.20
CA PHE A 246 -1.41 2.84 2.78
C PHE A 246 -0.90 1.45 2.41
N LEU A 247 -1.82 0.58 1.98
CA LEU A 247 -1.49 -0.71 1.41
C LEU A 247 -1.27 -0.56 -0.08
N MET A 248 -0.01 -0.72 -0.49
CA MET A 248 0.37 -0.65 -1.89
C MET A 248 -0.22 -1.84 -2.67
N ASN A 249 -0.93 -1.58 -3.75
CA ASN A 249 -1.53 -2.57 -4.63
C ASN A 249 -0.72 -2.73 -5.93
N ASP A 250 -0.15 -1.65 -6.45
CA ASP A 250 0.58 -1.67 -7.72
C ASP A 250 1.66 -0.58 -7.80
N ILE A 251 2.65 -0.79 -8.67
CA ILE A 251 3.74 0.11 -8.99
C ILE A 251 3.65 0.48 -10.48
N HIS A 252 3.33 1.73 -10.77
CA HIS A 252 3.33 2.25 -12.13
C HIS A 252 4.57 3.11 -12.38
N LEU A 253 5.33 2.76 -13.42
CA LEU A 253 6.35 3.64 -13.98
C LEU A 253 5.68 4.55 -15.02
N ALA A 254 5.51 5.82 -14.67
CA ALA A 254 5.11 6.84 -15.62
C ALA A 254 6.37 7.46 -16.23
N SER A 255 6.73 7.02 -17.44
CA SER A 255 7.75 7.70 -18.24
C SER A 255 7.14 8.99 -18.81
N ASP A 256 7.87 10.10 -18.69
CA ASP A 256 7.47 11.38 -19.30
C ASP A 256 7.40 11.31 -20.84
N ASP A 257 8.05 10.31 -21.44
CA ASP A 257 8.07 10.10 -22.89
C ASP A 257 6.72 9.73 -23.52
N MET A 258 5.70 9.41 -22.72
CA MET A 258 4.35 9.10 -23.24
C MET A 258 3.53 10.34 -23.63
N LEU A 259 4.06 11.56 -23.43
CA LEU A 259 3.44 12.81 -23.91
C LEU A 259 3.89 13.20 -25.34
N ALA A 260 4.56 12.31 -26.08
CA ALA A 260 4.73 12.47 -27.51
C ALA A 260 3.40 12.21 -28.25
N SER A 261 2.40 13.07 -28.03
CA SER A 261 1.33 13.25 -29.00
C SER A 261 1.96 13.60 -30.35
N PRO A 262 1.43 13.08 -31.48
CA PRO A 262 1.91 13.46 -32.80
C PRO A 262 1.78 14.97 -32.92
N HIS A 263 2.91 15.67 -32.87
CA HIS A 263 2.93 17.12 -33.01
C HIS A 263 2.35 17.43 -34.39
N PRO A 264 1.29 18.25 -34.51
CA PRO A 264 0.88 18.75 -35.80
C PRO A 264 2.06 19.55 -36.37
N PRO A 265 2.51 19.27 -37.60
CA PRO A 265 3.66 19.95 -38.17
C PRO A 265 3.35 21.44 -38.34
N GLY A 266 4.07 22.30 -37.61
CA GLY A 266 4.24 23.72 -37.94
C GLY A 266 3.24 24.73 -37.36
N GLY A 267 2.34 24.36 -36.46
CA GLY A 267 1.44 25.31 -35.80
C GLY A 267 1.92 25.77 -34.42
N MET A 268 1.88 27.07 -34.14
CA MET A 268 1.98 27.58 -32.77
C MET A 268 0.76 27.08 -31.98
N ILE A 269 0.98 26.39 -30.86
CA ILE A 269 -0.11 25.95 -29.98
C ILE A 269 -0.53 27.15 -29.14
N PRO A 270 -1.82 27.55 -29.16
CA PRO A 270 -2.33 28.62 -28.30
C PRO A 270 -2.14 28.27 -26.82
N LEU A 271 -1.64 29.23 -26.02
CA LEU A 271 -1.30 29.01 -24.61
C LEU A 271 -2.51 28.62 -23.74
N ASP A 272 -3.69 29.11 -24.11
CA ASP A 272 -4.98 28.82 -23.49
C ASP A 272 -5.45 27.37 -23.68
N MET A 273 -4.94 26.67 -24.70
CA MET A 273 -5.19 25.23 -24.91
C MET A 273 -4.30 24.33 -24.05
N LEU A 274 -3.26 24.87 -23.40
CA LEU A 274 -2.38 24.07 -22.55
C LEU A 274 -3.06 23.76 -21.22
N MET A 275 -3.22 22.46 -20.96
CA MET A 275 -3.68 21.93 -19.67
C MET A 275 -2.46 21.58 -18.82
N ALA A 276 -2.41 22.10 -17.60
CA ALA A 276 -1.34 21.81 -16.67
C ALA A 276 -1.82 20.83 -15.59
N SER A 277 -1.02 19.80 -15.31
CA SER A 277 -1.32 18.86 -14.24
C SER A 277 -1.04 19.52 -12.89
N VAL A 278 -2.04 19.47 -11.99
CA VAL A 278 -1.91 20.00 -10.63
C VAL A 278 -1.94 18.84 -9.66
N ASP A 279 -0.93 18.77 -8.82
CA ASP A 279 -0.85 17.80 -7.73
C ASP A 279 -0.87 18.52 -6.39
N VAL A 280 -1.62 17.99 -5.44
CA VAL A 280 -1.61 18.43 -4.05
C VAL A 280 -0.70 17.50 -3.28
N VAL A 281 0.44 18.01 -2.82
CA VAL A 281 1.36 17.29 -1.94
C VAL A 281 0.84 17.39 -0.52
N LEU A 282 0.44 16.24 0.03
CA LEU A 282 -0.13 16.14 1.37
C LEU A 282 0.95 15.96 2.42
N ASP A 283 1.95 15.15 2.10
CA ASP A 283 3.04 14.82 3.00
C ASP A 283 4.26 14.28 2.22
N SER A 284 5.38 14.13 2.92
CA SER A 284 6.58 13.48 2.41
C SER A 284 7.11 12.49 3.42
N ILE A 285 7.55 11.34 2.92
CA ILE A 285 8.28 10.35 3.72
C ILE A 285 9.70 10.25 3.18
N VAL A 286 10.66 10.09 4.08
CA VAL A 286 12.06 9.84 3.72
C VAL A 286 12.37 8.39 4.04
N MET A 287 12.79 7.65 3.03
CA MET A 287 13.03 6.22 3.11
C MET A 287 14.37 5.88 2.45
N PRO A 288 15.19 4.98 3.03
CA PRO A 288 16.42 4.54 2.38
C PRO A 288 16.11 3.80 1.07
N LEU A 289 16.98 3.95 0.07
CA LEU A 289 16.83 3.32 -1.25
C LEU A 289 16.62 1.80 -1.16
N SER A 290 17.22 1.13 -0.18
CA SER A 290 16.99 -0.31 0.04
C SER A 290 15.55 -0.65 0.40
N GLU A 291 14.89 0.19 1.21
CA GLU A 291 13.49 -0.02 1.56
C GLU A 291 12.57 0.26 0.38
N ILE A 292 12.86 1.29 -0.42
CA ILE A 292 12.13 1.59 -1.66
C ILE A 292 12.25 0.45 -2.66
N ALA A 293 13.47 -0.07 -2.87
CA ALA A 293 13.73 -1.20 -3.75
C ALA A 293 13.07 -2.50 -3.27
N ALA A 294 12.65 -2.54 -2.00
CA ALA A 294 11.99 -3.66 -1.37
C ALA A 294 10.46 -3.50 -1.30
N LEU A 295 9.90 -2.38 -1.77
CA LEU A 295 8.46 -2.20 -1.87
C LEU A 295 7.89 -3.13 -2.94
N ALA A 296 6.81 -3.82 -2.58
CA ALA A 296 6.03 -4.66 -3.49
C ALA A 296 4.54 -4.67 -3.10
N PRO A 297 3.62 -5.05 -4.02
CA PRO A 297 2.20 -5.16 -3.70
C PRO A 297 1.97 -5.89 -2.37
N GLY A 298 1.12 -5.33 -1.52
CA GLY A 298 0.88 -5.72 -0.14
C GLY A 298 1.68 -4.95 0.91
N SER A 299 2.69 -4.16 0.53
CA SER A 299 3.48 -3.36 1.49
C SER A 299 2.61 -2.30 2.16
N ALA A 300 2.76 -2.14 3.48
CA ALA A 300 2.11 -1.10 4.27
C ALA A 300 3.08 0.08 4.47
N LEU A 301 2.63 1.27 4.12
CA LEU A 301 3.39 2.51 4.27
C LEU A 301 2.64 3.47 5.19
N PRO A 302 3.36 4.16 6.09
CA PRO A 302 2.72 5.12 6.99
C PRO A 302 2.15 6.28 6.18
N LEU A 303 0.89 6.59 6.43
CA LEU A 303 0.20 7.74 5.87
C LEU A 303 -0.26 8.62 7.02
N SER A 304 0.35 9.79 7.18
CA SER A 304 -0.08 10.74 8.20
C SER A 304 -1.55 11.12 7.98
N GLN A 305 -2.35 11.09 9.04
CA GLN A 305 -3.77 11.40 8.99
C GLN A 305 -4.04 12.77 8.33
N PHE A 306 -5.12 12.85 7.56
CA PHE A 306 -5.52 14.05 6.83
C PHE A 306 -6.64 14.77 7.57
N ASP A 307 -6.27 15.72 8.41
CA ASP A 307 -7.23 16.58 9.08
C ASP A 307 -7.59 17.78 8.22
N SER A 308 -8.84 18.23 8.32
CA SER A 308 -9.26 19.53 7.76
C SER A 308 -8.41 20.65 8.36
N GLY A 309 -8.00 21.62 7.54
CA GLY A 309 -7.09 22.70 7.94
C GLY A 309 -5.61 22.35 7.80
N ARG A 310 -5.27 21.12 7.39
CA ARG A 310 -3.88 20.75 7.11
C ARG A 310 -3.33 21.58 5.94
N ALA A 311 -2.18 22.21 6.17
CA ALA A 311 -1.46 22.94 5.15
C ALA A 311 -0.86 21.97 4.11
N VAL A 312 -1.03 22.29 2.83
CA VAL A 312 -0.57 21.49 1.69
C VAL A 312 0.13 22.37 0.66
N THR A 313 1.01 21.74 -0.14
CA THR A 313 1.70 22.41 -1.24
C THR A 313 1.13 21.95 -2.56
N LEU A 314 0.71 22.89 -3.41
CA LEU A 314 0.23 22.61 -4.75
C LEU A 314 1.39 22.74 -5.74
N ARG A 315 1.56 21.73 -6.59
CA ARG A 315 2.59 21.65 -7.62
C ARG A 315 1.93 21.58 -8.99
N CYS A 316 2.40 22.41 -9.91
CA CYS A 316 2.01 22.41 -11.31
C CYS A 316 3.15 21.78 -12.11
N ASN A 317 2.93 20.60 -12.71
CA ASN A 317 3.97 19.82 -13.39
C ASN A 317 5.25 19.64 -12.53
N GLY A 318 5.07 19.39 -11.22
CA GLY A 318 6.18 19.24 -10.27
C GLY A 318 6.80 20.54 -9.77
N VAL A 319 6.41 21.72 -10.26
CA VAL A 319 6.90 23.00 -9.72
C VAL A 319 5.91 23.53 -8.68
N PRO A 320 6.33 23.79 -7.42
CA PRO A 320 5.44 24.38 -6.43
C PRO A 320 5.02 25.79 -6.87
N PHE A 321 3.71 26.06 -6.90
CA PHE A 321 3.17 27.35 -7.32
C PHE A 321 2.20 27.96 -6.31
N ALA A 322 1.67 27.17 -5.37
CA ALA A 322 0.77 27.67 -4.34
C ALA A 322 0.85 26.80 -3.07
N ARG A 323 0.34 27.35 -1.98
CA ARG A 323 0.02 26.64 -0.74
C ARG A 323 -1.45 26.82 -0.43
N GLY A 324 -2.02 25.84 0.25
CA GLY A 324 -3.41 25.89 0.67
C GLY A 324 -3.68 25.06 1.90
N GLU A 325 -4.93 25.02 2.29
CA GLU A 325 -5.43 24.21 3.38
C GLU A 325 -6.48 23.24 2.85
N VAL A 326 -6.39 21.98 3.29
CA VAL A 326 -7.39 20.97 2.93
C VAL A 326 -8.71 21.31 3.63
N VAL A 327 -9.78 21.35 2.85
CA VAL A 327 -11.14 21.56 3.34
C VAL A 327 -12.06 20.46 2.83
N VAL A 328 -13.13 20.20 3.58
CA VAL A 328 -14.21 19.33 3.15
C VAL A 328 -15.40 20.19 2.78
N ILE A 329 -15.94 20.01 1.57
CA ILE A 329 -17.11 20.72 1.07
C ILE A 329 -18.13 19.68 0.63
N GLY A 330 -19.14 19.44 1.48
CA GLY A 330 -20.04 18.30 1.32
C GLY A 330 -19.27 16.99 1.41
N GLU A 331 -19.42 16.12 0.42
CA GLU A 331 -18.74 14.81 0.33
C GLU A 331 -17.42 14.86 -0.47
N ARG A 332 -16.86 16.06 -0.68
CA ARG A 332 -15.67 16.26 -1.53
C ARG A 332 -14.56 16.93 -0.77
N LEU A 333 -13.34 16.50 -1.04
CA LEU A 333 -12.13 17.19 -0.61
C LEU A 333 -11.82 18.35 -1.56
N GLY A 334 -11.43 19.48 -0.99
CA GLY A 334 -10.94 20.64 -1.71
C GLY A 334 -9.71 21.21 -1.03
N VAL A 335 -9.03 22.11 -1.73
CA VAL A 335 -7.92 22.89 -1.18
C VAL A 335 -8.23 24.36 -1.34
N VAL A 336 -8.34 25.08 -0.23
CA VAL A 336 -8.45 26.55 -0.23
C VAL A 336 -7.05 27.12 -0.36
N LEU A 337 -6.80 27.92 -1.38
CA LEU A 337 -5.51 28.59 -1.55
C LEU A 337 -5.28 29.63 -0.46
N THR A 338 -4.18 29.52 0.26
CA THR A 338 -3.79 30.47 1.32
C THR A 338 -2.63 31.35 0.88
N HIS A 339 -1.77 30.85 0.00
CA HIS A 339 -0.65 31.59 -0.54
C HIS A 339 -0.41 31.19 -2.00
N THR A 340 -0.10 32.15 -2.85
CA THR A 340 0.48 31.88 -4.17
C THR A 340 1.99 32.12 -4.07
N ALA A 341 2.79 31.16 -4.54
CA ALA A 341 4.19 31.46 -4.75
C ALA A 341 4.22 32.39 -5.97
N GLY A 342 4.66 33.64 -5.77
CA GLY A 342 5.05 34.45 -6.91
C GLY A 342 6.07 33.63 -7.69
N VAL A 343 5.73 33.26 -8.93
CA VAL A 343 6.70 32.69 -9.85
C VAL A 343 7.78 33.76 -9.98
N GLN A 344 8.87 33.67 -9.23
CA GLN A 344 10.07 34.36 -9.61
C GLN A 344 10.58 33.59 -10.82
N PRO A 345 10.47 34.13 -12.04
CA PRO A 345 11.19 33.53 -13.15
C PRO A 345 12.65 33.54 -12.72
N ASN A 346 13.28 32.37 -12.65
CA ASN A 346 14.74 32.28 -12.64
C ASN A 346 15.22 32.91 -13.95
N LEU A 347 15.35 34.23 -13.97
CA LEU A 347 16.19 34.91 -14.92
C LEU A 347 17.62 34.52 -14.55
N PRO A 348 18.38 33.88 -15.45
CA PRO A 348 19.79 33.69 -15.21
C PRO A 348 20.38 35.08 -14.96
N GLU A 349 21.11 35.24 -13.85
CA GLU A 349 21.91 36.43 -13.58
C GLU A 349 22.74 36.70 -14.83
N ALA A 350 22.42 37.78 -15.53
CA ALA A 350 23.25 38.25 -16.62
C ALA A 350 24.58 38.67 -16.00
N SER A 351 25.58 37.81 -16.15
CA SER A 351 26.97 38.13 -15.85
C SER A 351 27.36 39.38 -16.65
N ALA A 352 27.49 40.51 -15.96
CA ALA A 352 28.14 41.72 -16.46
C ALA A 352 29.61 41.71 -16.10
#